data_AF-A0A1C4GNZ3-F1
#
_entry.id   AF-A0A1C4GNZ3-F1
#
_cell.length_a   1.000
_cell.length_b   1.000
_cell.length_c   1.000
_cell.angle_alpha   90.00
_cell.angle_beta   90.00
_cell.angle_gamma   90.00
#
_symmetry.space_group_name_H-M   'P 1'
#
loop_
_entity.id
_entity.type
_entity.pdbx_description
1 polymer ?
#
loop_
_entity_poly.entity_id
_entity_poly.type
_entity_poly.pdbx_seq_one_letter_code
_entity_poly.pdbx_strand_id
1 'polypeptide(L)'
;MALHSAEGDIILGGQAIQNLGMLNDLWDGAPFTVTRRSSESFTVHGARLSASLMVQDAPLRKYFSRAQQQARGSGFLARFFFARPESAIGTRTGHTLENYRQLLAPYHGRLGALLEAYLAETEKNAPSDRQKLTFTPEAQLRWMDMCDYFERQMAENGRYYHLRDFASKEGNKVARLAALFHYFSGAEGDIPEVTVMQAQKVSEWYLNEALALFGPVPEVPQHIQDAELLWKWLHGHFMNNKGQPLKRSWASPRVPGKLREPGRLEPALQYLNQTQRITFWWDHKTTLIAPYGWVPYAR
;
A
#
# COMPACT_ATOMS: atom_id res chain seq x y z
N MET A 1 -5.78 -4.45 -23.89
CA MET A 1 -4.30 -4.42 -23.88
C MET A 1 -3.83 -4.69 -22.46
N ALA A 2 -2.79 -5.51 -22.28
CA ALA A 2 -2.21 -5.80 -20.97
C ALA A 2 -0.71 -5.48 -20.98
N LEU A 3 -0.24 -4.74 -19.97
CA LEU A 3 1.18 -4.50 -19.70
C LEU A 3 1.54 -5.25 -18.42
N HIS A 4 2.27 -6.36 -18.56
CA HIS A 4 2.70 -7.18 -17.42
C HIS A 4 4.22 -7.33 -17.46
N SER A 5 4.90 -6.97 -16.37
CA SER A 5 6.35 -7.18 -16.25
C SER A 5 6.79 -7.48 -14.83
N ALA A 6 7.65 -8.49 -14.68
CA ALA A 6 8.40 -8.76 -13.46
C ALA A 6 9.61 -7.81 -13.29
N GLU A 7 10.01 -7.13 -14.37
CA GLU A 7 11.06 -6.11 -14.46
C GLU A 7 10.46 -4.82 -15.03
N GLY A 8 9.68 -4.14 -14.18
CA GLY A 8 8.90 -2.97 -14.55
C GLY A 8 9.74 -1.74 -14.88
N ASP A 9 11.02 -1.72 -14.51
CA ASP A 9 11.96 -0.65 -14.86
C ASP A 9 12.17 -0.52 -16.37
N ILE A 10 12.10 -1.63 -17.12
CA ILE A 10 12.13 -1.63 -18.59
C ILE A 10 10.93 -0.86 -19.16
N ILE A 11 9.75 -1.04 -18.56
CA ILE A 11 8.52 -0.36 -19.00
C ILE A 11 8.56 1.11 -18.56
N LEU A 12 9.00 1.40 -17.33
CA LEU A 12 9.15 2.78 -16.80
C LEU A 12 10.20 3.60 -17.56
N GLY A 13 11.28 2.97 -18.02
CA GLY A 13 12.32 3.60 -18.84
C GLY A 13 12.06 3.55 -20.35
N GLY A 14 11.04 2.81 -20.78
CA GLY A 14 10.80 2.47 -22.18
C GLY A 14 9.87 3.43 -22.93
N GLN A 15 9.78 3.25 -24.25
CA GLN A 15 8.91 4.05 -25.11
C GLN A 15 7.42 3.88 -24.81
N ALA A 16 7.02 2.76 -24.20
CA ALA A 16 5.64 2.47 -23.84
C ALA A 16 5.02 3.54 -22.91
N ILE A 17 5.83 4.23 -22.11
CA ILE A 17 5.40 5.25 -21.15
C ILE A 17 5.62 6.69 -21.66
N GLN A 18 6.11 6.88 -22.89
CA GLN A 18 6.33 8.22 -23.45
C GLN A 18 5.03 8.98 -23.75
N ASN A 19 3.91 8.29 -23.95
CA ASN A 19 2.60 8.91 -24.16
C ASN A 19 1.66 8.66 -22.97
N LEU A 20 1.93 9.35 -21.86
CA LEU A 20 1.14 9.26 -20.63
C LEU A 20 -0.34 9.61 -20.84
N GLY A 21 -0.64 10.55 -21.75
CA GLY A 21 -2.01 10.95 -22.11
C GLY A 21 -2.81 9.79 -22.69
N MET A 22 -2.25 9.10 -23.69
CA MET A 22 -2.88 7.91 -24.27
C MET A 22 -3.10 6.81 -23.24
N LEU A 23 -2.14 6.56 -22.33
CA LEU A 23 -2.31 5.55 -21.29
C LEU A 23 -3.41 5.93 -20.28
N ASN A 24 -3.55 7.22 -19.97
CA ASN A 24 -4.64 7.73 -19.15
C ASN A 24 -5.99 7.52 -19.85
N ASP A 25 -6.10 7.86 -21.13
CA ASP A 25 -7.31 7.66 -21.94
C ASP A 25 -7.71 6.18 -21.98
N LEU A 26 -6.73 5.29 -22.15
CA LEU A 26 -6.95 3.84 -22.12
C LEU A 26 -7.42 3.33 -20.75
N TRP A 27 -6.95 3.93 -19.66
CA TRP A 27 -7.41 3.62 -18.31
C TRP A 27 -8.81 4.15 -18.06
N ASP A 28 -9.13 5.36 -18.53
CA ASP A 28 -10.47 5.96 -18.48
C ASP A 28 -11.45 5.29 -19.46
N GLY A 29 -10.89 4.57 -20.44
CA GLY A 29 -11.66 3.99 -21.52
C GLY A 29 -12.15 5.00 -22.56
N ALA A 30 -11.58 6.19 -22.55
CA ALA A 30 -11.80 7.24 -23.52
C ALA A 30 -11.21 6.83 -24.89
N PRO A 31 -11.80 7.32 -26.00
CA PRO A 31 -11.17 7.18 -27.30
C PRO A 31 -9.88 8.02 -27.37
N PHE A 32 -8.91 7.56 -28.15
CA PHE A 32 -7.68 8.32 -28.40
C PHE A 32 -7.38 8.37 -29.90
N THR A 33 -6.79 9.48 -30.34
CA THR A 33 -6.47 9.73 -31.75
C THR A 33 -5.01 9.44 -32.03
N VAL A 34 -4.73 8.67 -33.08
CA VAL A 34 -3.38 8.42 -33.58
C VAL A 34 -3.15 9.29 -34.81
N THR A 35 -2.37 10.35 -34.64
CA THR A 35 -1.96 11.22 -35.75
C THR A 35 -0.82 10.57 -36.52
N ARG A 36 -1.00 10.35 -37.82
CA ARG A 36 0.01 9.78 -38.70
C ARG A 36 0.51 10.83 -39.69
N ARG A 37 1.83 10.82 -39.96
CA ARG A 37 2.46 11.78 -40.88
C ARG A 37 2.26 11.42 -42.36
N SER A 38 2.18 10.12 -42.66
CA SER A 38 2.19 9.58 -44.03
C SER A 38 0.88 8.90 -44.45
N SER A 39 -0.10 8.81 -43.55
CA SER A 39 -1.41 8.20 -43.82
C SER A 39 -2.49 8.92 -43.01
N GLU A 40 -3.76 8.60 -43.27
CA GLU A 40 -4.87 9.17 -42.50
C GLU A 40 -4.72 8.90 -41.01
N SER A 41 -5.02 9.94 -40.24
CA SER A 41 -5.16 9.82 -38.79
C SER A 41 -6.46 9.10 -38.48
N PHE A 42 -6.47 8.34 -37.39
CA PHE A 42 -7.64 7.55 -37.01
C PHE A 42 -7.85 7.59 -35.50
N THR A 43 -9.09 7.37 -35.08
CA THR A 43 -9.49 7.33 -33.67
C THR A 43 -9.78 5.89 -33.26
N VAL A 44 -9.20 5.49 -32.13
CA VAL A 44 -9.44 4.15 -31.56
C VAL A 44 -10.51 4.26 -30.48
N HIS A 45 -11.59 3.50 -30.62
CA HIS A 45 -12.67 3.42 -29.65
C HIS A 45 -12.61 2.10 -28.85
N GLY A 46 -13.13 2.12 -27.62
CA GLY A 46 -13.33 0.90 -26.83
C GLY A 46 -12.07 0.20 -26.31
N ALA A 47 -10.88 0.73 -26.60
CA ALA A 47 -9.61 0.20 -26.10
C ALA A 47 -9.48 0.40 -24.58
N ARG A 48 -8.90 -0.60 -23.90
CA ARG A 48 -8.71 -0.63 -22.45
C ARG A 48 -7.33 -1.15 -22.10
N LEU A 49 -6.76 -0.62 -21.03
CA LEU A 49 -5.45 -1.00 -20.52
C LEU A 49 -5.56 -1.60 -19.11
N SER A 50 -4.94 -2.76 -18.93
CA SER A 50 -4.60 -3.32 -17.62
C SER A 50 -3.08 -3.34 -17.48
N ALA A 51 -2.56 -2.93 -16.32
CA ALA A 51 -1.12 -2.91 -16.07
C ALA A 51 -0.80 -3.54 -14.71
N SER A 52 0.24 -4.39 -14.68
CA SER A 52 0.78 -5.00 -13.46
C SER A 52 2.30 -5.02 -13.58
N LEU A 53 2.97 -4.24 -12.75
CA LEU A 53 4.39 -3.97 -12.84
C LEU A 53 5.05 -4.26 -11.49
N MET A 54 6.05 -5.12 -11.50
CA MET A 54 6.92 -5.37 -10.34
C MET A 54 8.23 -4.65 -10.59
N VAL A 55 8.72 -3.87 -9.63
CA VAL A 55 9.89 -3.02 -9.82
C VAL A 55 10.71 -2.96 -8.54
N GLN A 56 12.03 -2.98 -8.69
CA GLN A 56 12.93 -2.80 -7.55
C GLN A 56 12.87 -1.37 -7.01
N ASP A 57 13.10 -1.20 -5.70
CA ASP A 57 13.00 0.10 -5.02
C ASP A 57 13.96 1.15 -5.61
N ALA A 58 15.20 0.79 -5.94
CA ALA A 58 16.20 1.74 -6.47
C ALA A 58 15.85 2.28 -7.87
N PRO A 59 15.55 1.45 -8.89
CA PRO A 59 15.05 1.93 -10.18
C PRO A 59 13.77 2.76 -10.06
N LEU A 60 12.85 2.34 -9.20
CA LEU A 60 11.60 3.04 -8.95
C LEU A 60 11.84 4.46 -8.40
N ARG A 61 12.69 4.59 -7.37
CA ARG A 61 13.09 5.90 -6.82
C ARG A 61 13.80 6.78 -7.84
N LYS A 62 14.66 6.20 -8.67
CA LYS A 62 15.38 6.92 -9.74
C LYS A 62 14.43 7.42 -10.82
N TYR A 63 13.43 6.61 -11.19
CA TYR A 63 12.36 7.06 -12.08
C TYR A 63 11.62 8.23 -11.44
N PHE A 64 11.26 8.13 -10.16
CA PHE A 64 10.51 9.18 -9.47
C PHE A 64 11.30 10.47 -9.28
N SER A 65 12.58 10.45 -8.92
CA SER A 65 13.35 11.69 -8.77
C SER A 65 13.49 12.46 -10.08
N ARG A 66 13.51 11.75 -11.22
CA ARG A 66 13.55 12.35 -12.56
C ARG A 66 12.17 12.77 -13.06
N ALA A 67 11.17 11.94 -12.80
CA ALA A 67 9.82 12.11 -13.30
C ALA A 67 8.92 12.93 -12.37
N GLN A 68 9.37 13.34 -11.18
CA GLN A 68 8.55 14.02 -10.17
C GLN A 68 7.85 15.28 -10.71
N GLN A 69 8.48 15.98 -11.67
CA GLN A 69 7.88 17.15 -12.31
C GLN A 69 6.87 16.79 -13.41
N GLN A 70 7.07 15.70 -14.15
CA GLN A 70 6.28 15.37 -15.35
C GLN A 70 5.17 14.33 -15.07
N ALA A 71 5.46 13.30 -14.26
CA ALA A 71 4.53 12.21 -13.96
C ALA A 71 3.48 12.59 -12.90
N ARG A 72 3.82 13.39 -11.88
CA ARG A 72 2.83 13.91 -10.90
C ARG A 72 1.81 14.84 -11.57
N GLY A 73 2.26 15.69 -12.51
CA GLY A 73 1.38 16.59 -13.26
C GLY A 73 0.45 15.88 -14.24
N SER A 74 0.87 14.73 -14.79
CA SER A 74 0.09 13.98 -15.78
C SER A 74 -1.08 13.15 -15.18
N GLY A 75 -1.07 12.89 -13.88
CA GLY A 75 -2.01 11.98 -13.23
C GLY A 75 -1.89 10.50 -13.63
N PHE A 76 -0.84 10.10 -14.37
CA PHE A 76 -0.64 8.72 -14.79
C PHE A 76 -0.40 7.79 -13.60
N LEU A 77 0.56 8.14 -12.73
CA LEU A 77 0.89 7.33 -11.55
C LEU A 77 -0.29 7.24 -10.59
N ALA A 78 -1.07 8.32 -10.47
CA ALA A 78 -2.27 8.36 -9.63
C ALA A 78 -3.32 7.30 -9.98
N ARG A 79 -3.27 6.68 -11.17
CA ARG A 79 -4.18 5.61 -11.62
C ARG A 79 -3.73 4.20 -11.21
N PHE A 80 -2.52 4.06 -10.67
CA PHE A 80 -1.98 2.78 -10.19
C PHE A 80 -2.26 2.58 -8.71
N PHE A 81 -2.28 1.30 -8.32
CA PHE A 81 -2.16 0.87 -6.93
C PHE A 81 -0.69 0.57 -6.63
N PHE A 82 -0.16 1.16 -5.56
CA PHE A 82 1.23 0.96 -5.13
C PHE A 82 1.27 0.17 -3.84
N ALA A 83 2.09 -0.87 -3.80
CA ALA A 83 2.40 -1.61 -2.58
C ALA A 83 3.91 -1.73 -2.44
N ARG A 84 4.44 -1.44 -1.25
CA ARG A 84 5.82 -1.72 -0.88
C ARG A 84 5.82 -2.64 0.35
N PRO A 85 5.63 -3.96 0.15
CA PRO A 85 5.64 -4.91 1.25
C PRO A 85 7.00 -4.88 1.97
N GLU A 86 6.99 -5.24 3.25
CA GLU A 86 8.22 -5.36 4.03
C GLU A 86 9.16 -6.40 3.40
N SER A 87 10.46 -6.07 3.39
CA SER A 87 11.46 -6.99 2.86
C SER A 87 11.63 -8.18 3.80
N ALA A 88 11.34 -9.38 3.30
CA ALA A 88 11.66 -10.62 3.99
C ALA A 88 13.15 -11.02 3.85
N ILE A 89 13.98 -10.24 3.14
CA ILE A 89 15.40 -10.57 2.94
C ILE A 89 16.11 -10.62 4.30
N GLY A 90 16.81 -11.73 4.57
CA GLY A 90 17.50 -11.95 5.85
C GLY A 90 16.60 -12.47 6.97
N THR A 91 15.27 -12.53 6.78
CA THR A 91 14.30 -13.04 7.78
C THR A 91 13.47 -14.22 7.27
N ARG A 92 13.80 -14.77 6.10
CA ARG A 92 13.19 -16.00 5.55
C ARG A 92 13.68 -17.25 6.30
N THR A 93 13.47 -17.29 7.60
CA THR A 93 13.84 -18.41 8.46
C THR A 93 12.59 -19.19 8.84
N GLY A 94 12.58 -20.50 8.58
CA GLY A 94 11.47 -21.39 8.89
C GLY A 94 10.67 -21.82 7.65
N HIS A 95 9.90 -22.90 7.80
CA HIS A 95 8.92 -23.34 6.82
C HIS A 95 7.61 -22.60 7.08
N THR A 96 7.11 -21.83 6.10
CA THR A 96 5.73 -21.38 6.15
C THR A 96 4.83 -22.61 6.05
N LEU A 97 3.96 -22.83 7.04
CA LEU A 97 2.96 -23.89 6.96
C LEU A 97 2.10 -23.64 5.71
N GLU A 98 2.14 -24.55 4.73
CA GLU A 98 1.33 -24.47 3.50
C GLU A 98 -0.15 -24.83 3.75
N ASN A 99 -0.71 -24.47 4.90
CA ASN A 99 -2.11 -24.77 5.24
C ASN A 99 -3.11 -23.84 4.52
N TYR A 100 -2.63 -22.86 3.76
CA TYR A 100 -3.48 -21.92 3.01
C TYR A 100 -4.03 -22.49 1.69
N ARG A 101 -3.48 -23.61 1.17
CA ARG A 101 -3.89 -24.15 -0.14
C ARG A 101 -5.37 -24.49 -0.19
N GLN A 102 -5.92 -25.06 0.89
CA GLN A 102 -7.35 -25.37 0.99
C GLN A 102 -8.21 -24.10 1.01
N LEU A 103 -7.72 -23.03 1.63
CA LEU A 103 -8.41 -21.72 1.66
C LEU A 103 -8.44 -21.04 0.28
N LEU A 104 -7.48 -21.36 -0.59
CA LEU A 104 -7.43 -20.84 -1.97
C LEU A 104 -8.29 -21.63 -2.96
N ALA A 105 -8.76 -22.83 -2.62
CA ALA A 105 -9.52 -23.66 -3.55
C ALA A 105 -10.79 -22.97 -4.09
N PRO A 106 -11.62 -22.29 -3.27
CA PRO A 106 -12.78 -21.55 -3.78
C PRO A 106 -12.38 -20.40 -4.72
N TYR A 107 -11.29 -19.71 -4.39
CA TYR A 107 -10.77 -18.60 -5.20
C TYR A 107 -10.29 -19.08 -6.57
N HIS A 108 -9.51 -20.16 -6.62
CA HIS A 108 -9.06 -20.77 -7.88
C HIS A 108 -10.24 -21.33 -8.69
N GLY A 109 -11.23 -21.94 -8.03
CA GLY A 109 -12.46 -22.40 -8.69
C GLY A 109 -13.20 -21.26 -9.39
N ARG A 110 -13.35 -20.11 -8.72
CA ARG A 110 -13.96 -18.93 -9.34
C ARG A 110 -13.15 -18.37 -10.50
N LEU A 111 -11.82 -18.31 -10.38
CA LEU A 111 -10.95 -17.91 -11.49
C LEU A 111 -11.10 -18.83 -12.71
N GLY A 112 -11.13 -20.15 -12.48
CA GLY A 112 -11.35 -21.13 -13.54
C GLY A 112 -12.66 -20.89 -14.29
N ALA A 113 -13.77 -20.74 -13.55
CA ALA A 113 -15.08 -20.47 -14.15
C ALA A 113 -15.11 -19.17 -14.98
N LEU A 114 -14.42 -18.12 -14.53
CA LEU A 114 -14.31 -16.86 -15.29
C LEU A 114 -13.48 -17.01 -16.56
N LEU A 115 -12.40 -17.79 -16.51
CA LEU A 115 -11.57 -18.08 -17.69
C LEU A 115 -12.32 -18.93 -18.72
N GLU A 116 -13.08 -19.94 -18.27
CA GLU A 116 -13.92 -20.76 -19.14
C GLU A 116 -15.02 -19.93 -19.82
N ALA A 117 -15.70 -19.07 -19.06
CA ALA A 117 -16.69 -18.14 -19.60
C ALA A 117 -16.07 -17.19 -20.65
N TYR A 118 -14.88 -16.64 -20.36
CA TYR A 118 -14.15 -15.79 -21.29
C TYR A 118 -13.78 -16.52 -22.59
N LEU A 119 -13.26 -17.75 -22.50
CA LEU A 119 -12.93 -18.57 -23.67
C LEU A 119 -14.16 -18.80 -24.53
N ALA A 120 -15.27 -19.23 -23.92
CA ALA A 120 -16.54 -19.46 -24.61
C ALA A 120 -17.11 -18.20 -25.28
N GLU A 121 -16.88 -17.00 -24.72
CA GLU A 121 -17.24 -15.74 -25.37
C GLU A 121 -16.32 -15.41 -26.55
N THR A 122 -15.00 -15.57 -26.38
CA THR A 122 -14.03 -15.25 -27.45
C THR A 122 -14.14 -16.16 -28.67
N GLU A 123 -14.46 -17.45 -28.49
CA GLU A 123 -14.66 -18.40 -29.59
C GLU A 123 -15.83 -18.02 -30.51
N LYS A 124 -16.83 -17.29 -29.99
CA LYS A 124 -18.00 -16.87 -30.78
C LYS A 124 -17.66 -15.79 -31.81
N ASN A 125 -16.47 -15.19 -31.78
CA ASN A 125 -16.04 -14.08 -32.65
C ASN A 125 -17.05 -12.93 -32.76
N ALA A 126 -17.96 -12.82 -31.80
CA ALA A 126 -19.00 -11.82 -31.75
C ALA A 126 -18.68 -10.88 -30.57
N PRO A 127 -18.79 -9.55 -30.74
CA PRO A 127 -18.69 -8.63 -29.62
C PRO A 127 -19.75 -8.99 -28.57
N SER A 128 -19.34 -9.37 -27.36
CA SER A 128 -20.26 -9.52 -26.24
C SER A 128 -20.71 -8.14 -25.78
N ASP A 129 -22.03 -7.97 -25.58
CA ASP A 129 -22.58 -6.75 -25.00
C ASP A 129 -22.00 -6.57 -23.59
N ARG A 130 -21.43 -5.39 -23.34
CA ARG A 130 -20.80 -5.13 -22.04
C ARG A 130 -21.88 -4.98 -20.98
N GLN A 131 -21.82 -5.82 -19.96
CA GLN A 131 -22.65 -5.63 -18.77
C GLN A 131 -22.28 -4.34 -18.06
N LYS A 132 -23.28 -3.47 -17.87
CA LYS A 132 -23.16 -2.29 -17.02
C LYS A 132 -23.59 -2.68 -15.61
N LEU A 133 -22.70 -2.47 -14.64
CA LEU A 133 -23.02 -2.59 -13.22
C LEU A 133 -23.36 -1.22 -12.64
N THR A 134 -24.37 -1.18 -11.78
CA THR A 134 -24.85 0.03 -11.09
C THR A 134 -24.77 -0.16 -9.58
N PHE A 135 -24.69 0.95 -8.85
CA PHE A 135 -24.75 0.94 -7.38
C PHE A 135 -26.20 0.92 -6.93
N THR A 136 -26.50 0.27 -5.80
CA THR A 136 -27.76 0.53 -5.10
C THR A 136 -27.80 1.99 -4.64
N PRO A 137 -28.98 2.56 -4.36
CA PRO A 137 -29.08 3.94 -3.86
C PRO A 137 -28.22 4.20 -2.61
N GLU A 138 -28.16 3.25 -1.68
CA GLU A 138 -27.36 3.34 -0.45
C GLU A 138 -25.86 3.27 -0.76
N ALA A 139 -25.47 2.39 -1.68
CA ALA A 139 -24.09 2.27 -2.13
C ALA A 139 -23.60 3.55 -2.85
N GLN A 140 -24.48 4.19 -3.63
CA GLN A 140 -24.20 5.45 -4.28
C GLN A 140 -23.98 6.57 -3.26
N LEU A 141 -24.84 6.68 -2.23
CA LEU A 141 -24.65 7.64 -1.14
C LEU A 141 -23.34 7.40 -0.40
N ARG A 142 -23.03 6.14 -0.06
CA ARG A 142 -21.76 5.79 0.59
C ARG A 142 -20.54 6.15 -0.25
N TRP A 143 -20.61 5.95 -1.56
CA TRP A 143 -19.56 6.33 -2.49
C TRP A 143 -19.39 7.85 -2.56
N MET A 144 -20.48 8.63 -2.55
CA MET A 144 -20.43 10.09 -2.51
C MET A 144 -19.80 10.60 -1.21
N ASP A 145 -20.23 10.09 -0.04
CA ASP A 145 -19.66 10.44 1.27
C ASP A 145 -18.15 10.20 1.33
N MET A 146 -17.70 9.10 0.71
CA MET A 146 -16.29 8.76 0.59
C MET A 146 -15.54 9.73 -0.34
N CYS A 147 -16.11 10.12 -1.47
CA CYS A 147 -15.53 11.15 -2.33
C CYS A 147 -15.36 12.48 -1.57
N ASP A 148 -16.37 12.90 -0.80
CA ASP A 148 -16.30 14.09 0.05
C ASP A 148 -15.29 13.96 1.19
N TYR A 149 -15.12 12.76 1.74
CA TYR A 149 -14.05 12.48 2.69
C TYR A 149 -12.68 12.70 2.06
N PHE A 150 -12.40 12.12 0.89
CA PHE A 150 -11.11 12.30 0.22
C PHE A 150 -10.87 13.76 -0.16
N GLU A 151 -11.89 14.48 -0.64
CA GLU A 151 -11.83 15.91 -0.95
C GLU A 151 -11.38 16.73 0.27
N ARG A 152 -11.99 16.48 1.44
CA ARG A 152 -11.58 17.12 2.70
C ARG A 152 -10.16 16.74 3.13
N GLN A 153 -9.76 15.48 2.94
CA GLN A 153 -8.40 15.03 3.27
C GLN A 153 -7.32 15.57 2.31
N MET A 154 -7.72 16.09 1.15
CA MET A 154 -6.84 16.79 0.21
C MET A 154 -6.65 18.28 0.55
N ALA A 155 -7.50 18.85 1.42
CA ALA A 155 -7.37 20.23 1.87
C ALA A 155 -6.07 20.46 2.66
N GLU A 156 -5.74 21.73 2.91
CA GLU A 156 -4.60 22.10 3.75
C GLU A 156 -4.68 21.43 5.13
N ASN A 157 -3.56 20.88 5.60
CA ASN A 157 -3.45 20.04 6.80
C ASN A 157 -4.19 18.68 6.74
N GLY A 158 -4.85 18.36 5.62
CA GLY A 158 -5.45 17.05 5.40
C GLY A 158 -4.38 15.96 5.20
N ARG A 159 -4.73 14.71 5.55
CA ARG A 159 -3.81 13.55 5.49
C ARG A 159 -3.19 13.36 4.10
N TYR A 160 -3.94 13.66 3.05
CA TYR A 160 -3.54 13.42 1.66
C TYR A 160 -3.14 14.73 0.94
N TYR A 161 -2.87 15.83 1.65
CA TYR A 161 -2.45 17.12 1.09
C TYR A 161 -1.26 17.02 0.12
N HIS A 162 -0.28 16.16 0.42
CA HIS A 162 0.91 15.99 -0.42
C HIS A 162 0.72 14.99 -1.59
N LEU A 163 -0.44 14.33 -1.65
CA LEU A 163 -0.83 13.29 -2.62
C LEU A 163 -2.21 13.57 -3.23
N ARG A 164 -2.55 14.84 -3.45
CA ARG A 164 -3.85 15.24 -4.02
C ARG A 164 -4.12 14.59 -5.38
N ASP A 165 -3.10 14.51 -6.22
CA ASP A 165 -3.17 13.84 -7.51
C ASP A 165 -3.63 12.38 -7.37
N PHE A 166 -3.11 11.65 -6.38
CA PHE A 166 -3.53 10.28 -6.07
C PHE A 166 -4.93 10.23 -5.45
N ALA A 167 -5.17 11.00 -4.39
CA ALA A 167 -6.43 10.99 -3.65
C ALA A 167 -7.62 11.38 -4.55
N SER A 168 -7.43 12.30 -5.51
CA SER A 168 -8.46 12.70 -6.48
C SER A 168 -8.93 11.56 -7.40
N LYS A 169 -8.18 10.45 -7.49
CA LYS A 169 -8.53 9.27 -8.30
C LYS A 169 -9.18 8.14 -7.50
N GLU A 170 -9.26 8.27 -6.18
CA GLU A 170 -9.74 7.20 -5.31
C GLU A 170 -11.21 6.88 -5.52
N GLY A 171 -12.06 7.89 -5.77
CA GLY A 171 -13.47 7.65 -6.12
C GLY A 171 -13.63 6.70 -7.31
N ASN A 172 -12.85 6.92 -8.38
CA ASN A 172 -12.84 6.05 -9.56
C ASN A 172 -12.26 4.67 -9.27
N LYS A 173 -11.18 4.59 -8.49
CA LYS A 173 -10.53 3.33 -8.11
C LYS A 173 -11.46 2.46 -7.27
N VAL A 174 -12.12 3.04 -6.28
CA VAL A 174 -13.07 2.33 -5.41
C VAL A 174 -14.25 1.83 -6.21
N ALA A 175 -14.81 2.63 -7.12
CA ALA A 175 -15.91 2.18 -7.97
C ALA A 175 -15.53 0.97 -8.84
N ARG A 176 -14.32 1.00 -9.42
CA ARG A 176 -13.78 -0.12 -10.22
C ARG A 176 -13.52 -1.35 -9.37
N LEU A 177 -12.93 -1.20 -8.18
CA LEU A 177 -12.74 -2.32 -7.25
C LEU A 177 -14.06 -2.91 -6.78
N ALA A 178 -15.07 -2.09 -6.49
CA ALA A 178 -16.39 -2.55 -6.06
C ALA A 178 -17.08 -3.36 -7.17
N ALA A 179 -16.99 -2.89 -8.42
CA ALA A 179 -17.48 -3.63 -9.58
C ALA A 179 -16.74 -4.95 -9.77
N LEU A 180 -15.41 -4.97 -9.63
CA LEU A 180 -14.61 -6.20 -9.71
C LEU A 180 -14.95 -7.18 -8.59
N PHE A 181 -15.14 -6.71 -7.35
CA PHE A 181 -15.52 -7.56 -6.21
C PHE A 181 -16.91 -8.16 -6.39
N HIS A 182 -17.89 -7.36 -6.81
CA HIS A 182 -19.25 -7.82 -7.09
C HIS A 182 -19.28 -8.83 -8.24
N TYR A 183 -18.59 -8.54 -9.34
CA TYR A 183 -18.51 -9.46 -10.47
C TYR A 183 -17.77 -10.76 -10.08
N PHE A 184 -16.66 -10.65 -9.36
CA PHE A 184 -15.89 -11.81 -8.93
C PHE A 184 -16.67 -12.67 -7.93
N SER A 185 -17.50 -12.11 -7.05
CA SER A 185 -18.31 -12.91 -6.13
C SER A 185 -19.44 -13.69 -6.81
N GLY A 186 -19.77 -13.35 -8.06
CA GLY A 186 -20.92 -13.93 -8.77
C GLY A 186 -22.26 -13.45 -8.23
N ALA A 187 -22.26 -12.32 -7.51
CA ALA A 187 -23.50 -11.67 -7.10
C ALA A 187 -24.25 -11.13 -8.33
N GLU A 188 -25.58 -11.09 -8.22
CA GLU A 188 -26.46 -10.52 -9.24
C GLU A 188 -26.99 -9.14 -8.80
N GLY A 189 -27.48 -8.38 -9.76
CA GLY A 189 -28.12 -7.08 -9.53
C GLY A 189 -27.12 -5.94 -9.32
N ASP A 190 -27.53 -4.98 -8.49
CA ASP A 190 -26.75 -3.78 -8.20
C ASP A 190 -25.71 -4.05 -7.10
N ILE A 191 -24.61 -3.31 -7.16
CA ILE A 191 -23.51 -3.39 -6.20
C ILE A 191 -23.97 -2.80 -4.87
N PRO A 192 -24.00 -3.59 -3.78
CA PRO A 192 -24.47 -3.12 -2.47
C PRO A 192 -23.41 -2.30 -1.74
N GLU A 193 -23.86 -1.53 -0.74
CA GLU A 193 -23.02 -0.64 0.08
C GLU A 193 -21.80 -1.36 0.67
N VAL A 194 -22.00 -2.58 1.20
CA VAL A 194 -20.95 -3.38 1.80
C VAL A 194 -19.77 -3.63 0.85
N THR A 195 -20.04 -3.83 -0.44
CA THR A 195 -19.01 -4.06 -1.45
C THR A 195 -18.22 -2.77 -1.72
N VAL A 196 -18.88 -1.62 -1.73
CA VAL A 196 -18.21 -0.31 -1.83
C VAL A 196 -17.32 -0.05 -0.61
N MET A 197 -17.79 -0.37 0.60
CA MET A 197 -16.99 -0.24 1.82
C MET A 197 -15.76 -1.15 1.82
N GLN A 198 -15.89 -2.38 1.32
CA GLN A 198 -14.77 -3.31 1.18
C GLN A 198 -13.75 -2.81 0.14
N ALA A 199 -14.23 -2.32 -1.01
CA ALA A 199 -13.39 -1.71 -2.04
C ALA A 199 -12.66 -0.46 -1.52
N GLN A 200 -13.34 0.39 -0.74
CA GLN A 200 -12.75 1.56 -0.08
C GLN A 200 -11.57 1.14 0.81
N LYS A 201 -11.76 0.15 1.69
CA LYS A 201 -10.69 -0.31 2.60
C LYS A 201 -9.43 -0.74 1.84
N VAL A 202 -9.61 -1.47 0.74
CA VAL A 202 -8.49 -1.93 -0.10
C VAL A 202 -7.84 -0.75 -0.81
N SER A 203 -8.61 0.14 -1.44
CA SER A 203 -8.09 1.32 -2.14
C SER A 203 -7.31 2.24 -1.20
N GLU A 204 -7.85 2.50 -0.01
CA GLU A 204 -7.22 3.36 0.98
C GLU A 204 -5.94 2.75 1.56
N TRP A 205 -5.86 1.42 1.68
CA TRP A 205 -4.60 0.76 2.03
C TRP A 205 -3.51 1.07 0.99
N TYR A 206 -3.81 0.90 -0.30
CA TYR A 206 -2.87 1.24 -1.38
C TYR A 206 -2.55 2.74 -1.46
N LEU A 207 -3.51 3.61 -1.13
CA LEU A 207 -3.26 5.05 -1.05
C LEU A 207 -2.29 5.39 0.09
N ASN A 208 -2.41 4.71 1.24
CA ASN A 208 -1.48 4.90 2.35
C ASN A 208 -0.08 4.36 2.03
N GLU A 209 0.03 3.27 1.28
CA GLU A 209 1.31 2.80 0.74
C GLU A 209 1.92 3.82 -0.22
N ALA A 210 1.10 4.41 -1.11
CA ALA A 210 1.52 5.52 -1.96
C ALA A 210 1.97 6.73 -1.10
N LEU A 211 1.25 7.07 -0.04
CA LEU A 211 1.62 8.15 0.88
C LEU A 211 2.98 7.87 1.56
N ALA A 212 3.24 6.62 1.96
CA ALA A 212 4.53 6.23 2.54
C ALA A 212 5.69 6.25 1.51
N LEU A 213 5.38 6.11 0.22
CA LEU A 213 6.35 6.16 -0.88
C LEU A 213 6.63 7.59 -1.38
N PHE A 214 5.58 8.41 -1.46
CA PHE A 214 5.57 9.69 -2.17
C PHE A 214 5.31 10.89 -1.28
N GLY A 215 4.80 10.67 -0.07
CA GLY A 215 4.59 11.71 0.91
C GLY A 215 5.91 12.28 1.41
N PRO A 216 5.86 13.42 2.11
CA PRO A 216 7.03 13.86 2.86
C PRO A 216 7.45 12.74 3.81
N VAL A 217 8.76 12.53 3.95
CA VAL A 217 9.27 11.66 5.01
C VAL A 217 8.75 12.27 6.31
N PRO A 218 7.95 11.52 7.11
CA PRO A 218 7.49 12.04 8.38
C PRO A 218 8.73 12.47 9.17
N GLU A 219 8.75 13.73 9.61
CA GLU A 219 9.81 14.18 10.51
C GLU A 219 9.57 13.50 11.85
N VAL A 220 10.10 12.28 11.98
CA VAL A 220 9.97 11.49 13.20
C VAL A 220 10.79 12.22 14.26
N PRO A 221 10.17 12.72 15.35
CA PRO A 221 10.91 13.39 16.41
C PRO A 221 12.08 12.55 16.87
N GLN A 222 13.23 13.19 17.14
CA GLN A 222 14.49 12.49 17.46
C GLN A 222 14.32 11.41 18.54
N HIS A 223 13.51 11.68 19.57
CA HIS A 223 13.25 10.74 20.66
C HIS A 223 12.55 9.44 20.22
N ILE A 224 11.72 9.47 19.17
CA ILE A 224 11.05 8.27 18.64
C ILE A 224 12.04 7.43 17.81
N GLN A 225 12.88 8.07 16.99
CA GLN A 225 13.95 7.36 16.28
C GLN A 225 14.93 6.68 17.27
N ASP A 226 15.25 7.41 18.33
CA ASP A 226 16.10 6.95 19.42
C ASP A 226 15.43 5.80 20.21
N ALA A 227 14.12 5.88 20.42
CA ALA A 227 13.34 4.82 21.04
C ALA A 227 13.35 3.53 20.21
N GLU A 228 13.22 3.59 18.89
CA GLU A 228 13.29 2.40 18.03
C GLU A 228 14.70 1.77 18.02
N LEU A 229 15.75 2.61 18.00
CA LEU A 229 17.14 2.15 18.14
C LEU A 229 17.37 1.48 19.50
N LEU A 230 16.85 2.08 20.57
CA LEU A 230 16.93 1.55 21.93
C LEU A 230 16.15 0.24 22.07
N TRP A 231 14.95 0.15 21.48
CA TRP A 231 14.10 -1.03 21.52
C TRP A 231 14.77 -2.22 20.86
N LYS A 232 15.35 -2.05 19.65
CA LYS A 232 16.10 -3.13 18.98
C LYS A 232 17.23 -3.68 19.87
N TRP A 233 17.94 -2.80 20.56
CA TRP A 233 19.00 -3.19 21.49
C TRP A 233 18.46 -3.89 22.74
N LEU A 234 17.48 -3.30 23.43
CA LEU A 234 16.86 -3.88 24.63
C LEU A 234 16.20 -5.23 24.36
N HIS A 235 15.41 -5.32 23.28
CA HIS A 235 14.73 -6.54 22.86
C HIS A 235 15.72 -7.68 22.60
N GLY A 236 16.84 -7.40 21.92
CA GLY A 236 17.90 -8.41 21.72
C GLY A 236 18.48 -8.92 23.04
N HIS A 237 18.71 -8.03 24.02
CA HIS A 237 19.19 -8.43 25.34
C HIS A 237 18.14 -9.19 26.15
N PHE A 238 16.87 -8.78 26.08
CA PHE A 238 15.78 -9.52 26.73
C PHE A 238 15.67 -10.93 26.17
N MET A 239 15.74 -11.10 24.84
CA MET A 239 15.72 -12.43 24.22
C MET A 239 16.90 -13.29 24.67
N ASN A 240 18.11 -12.72 24.72
CA ASN A 240 19.31 -13.44 25.16
C ASN A 240 19.29 -13.79 26.65
N ASN A 241 18.64 -12.98 27.48
CA ASN A 241 18.57 -13.15 28.94
C ASN A 241 17.21 -13.69 29.41
N LYS A 242 16.46 -14.40 28.55
CA LYS A 242 15.17 -15.03 28.89
C LYS A 242 14.15 -14.07 29.53
N GLY A 243 14.07 -12.85 29.01
CA GLY A 243 13.13 -11.81 29.46
C GLY A 243 13.47 -11.16 30.79
N GLN A 244 14.65 -11.42 31.37
CA GLN A 244 15.04 -10.83 32.64
C GLN A 244 15.35 -9.33 32.51
N PRO A 245 15.01 -8.53 33.54
CA PRO A 245 15.19 -7.08 33.51
C PRO A 245 16.67 -6.70 33.58
N LEU A 246 16.99 -5.55 32.98
CA LEU A 246 18.35 -5.01 32.93
C LEU A 246 18.49 -3.86 33.93
N LYS A 247 19.59 -3.84 34.68
CA LYS A 247 19.92 -2.69 35.54
C LYS A 247 20.16 -1.46 34.66
N ARG A 248 19.48 -0.35 34.95
CA ARG A 248 19.64 0.91 34.21
C ARG A 248 21.09 1.39 34.22
N SER A 249 21.77 1.28 35.37
CA SER A 249 23.20 1.61 35.51
C SER A 249 24.13 0.75 34.65
N TRP A 250 23.74 -0.50 34.36
CA TRP A 250 24.47 -1.37 33.45
C TRP A 250 24.15 -1.06 31.98
N ALA A 251 22.88 -0.77 31.68
CA ALA A 251 22.41 -0.53 30.33
C ALA A 251 22.87 0.83 29.77
N SER A 252 22.73 1.92 30.52
CA SER A 252 23.05 3.28 30.06
C SER A 252 24.44 3.46 29.42
N PRO A 253 25.54 2.90 29.94
CA PRO A 253 26.86 3.02 29.28
C PRO A 253 27.03 2.07 28.07
N ARG A 254 26.12 1.11 27.84
CA ARG A 254 26.22 0.05 26.82
C ARG A 254 25.23 0.19 25.66
N VAL A 255 24.29 1.12 25.75
CA VAL A 255 23.37 1.44 24.65
C VAL A 255 24.16 1.90 23.41
N PRO A 256 23.57 1.78 22.20
CA PRO A 256 24.13 2.28 20.96
C PRO A 256 24.71 3.70 21.11
N GLY A 257 25.85 3.97 20.46
CA GLY A 257 26.63 5.20 20.65
C GLY A 257 25.82 6.50 20.57
N LYS A 258 24.91 6.59 19.60
CA LYS A 258 23.99 7.72 19.42
C LYS A 258 23.16 8.04 20.67
N LEU A 259 22.74 7.02 21.43
CA LEU A 259 21.93 7.19 22.64
C LEU A 259 22.74 7.60 23.87
N ARG A 260 24.08 7.53 23.81
CA ARG A 260 24.95 7.94 24.91
C ARG A 260 25.20 9.45 24.93
N GLU A 261 24.82 10.17 23.88
CA GLU A 261 24.88 11.62 23.84
C GLU A 261 23.90 12.23 24.86
N PRO A 262 24.25 13.35 25.51
CA PRO A 262 23.40 14.00 26.50
C PRO A 262 21.99 14.29 25.97
N GLY A 263 20.97 13.97 26.76
CA GLY A 263 19.57 14.30 26.45
C GLY A 263 18.84 13.33 25.52
N ARG A 264 19.49 12.28 24.99
CA ARG A 264 18.85 11.33 24.03
C ARG A 264 18.23 10.09 24.67
N LEU A 265 18.92 9.49 25.64
CA LEU A 265 18.49 8.23 26.26
C LEU A 265 17.17 8.34 27.03
N GLU A 266 17.00 9.41 27.82
CA GLU A 266 15.84 9.54 28.70
C GLU A 266 14.52 9.73 27.95
N PRO A 267 14.41 10.62 26.94
CA PRO A 267 13.20 10.72 26.13
C PRO A 267 12.85 9.41 25.41
N ALA A 268 13.85 8.67 24.94
CA ALA A 268 13.66 7.37 24.31
C ALA A 268 13.09 6.32 25.29
N LEU A 269 13.65 6.26 26.50
CA LEU A 269 13.18 5.41 27.59
C LEU A 269 11.73 5.73 28.00
N GLN A 270 11.40 7.02 28.12
CA GLN A 270 10.04 7.46 28.44
C GLN A 270 9.05 7.08 27.34
N TYR A 271 9.41 7.29 26.07
CA TYR A 271 8.57 6.91 24.94
C TYR A 271 8.32 5.39 24.89
N LEU A 272 9.34 4.56 25.11
CA LEU A 272 9.17 3.10 25.15
C LEU A 272 8.29 2.64 26.31
N ASN A 273 8.33 3.34 27.45
CA ASN A 273 7.46 3.07 28.59
C ASN A 273 6.00 3.50 28.31
N GLN A 274 5.80 4.68 27.71
CA GLN A 274 4.47 5.17 27.31
C GLN A 274 3.81 4.28 26.26
N THR A 275 4.60 3.76 25.31
CA THR A 275 4.14 2.84 24.25
C THR A 275 4.09 1.38 24.71
N GLN A 276 4.22 1.11 26.02
CA GLN A 276 4.07 -0.22 26.62
C GLN A 276 5.01 -1.28 26.00
N ARG A 277 6.22 -0.88 25.62
CA ARG A 277 7.27 -1.82 25.18
C ARG A 277 8.19 -2.22 26.33
N ILE A 278 8.41 -1.32 27.27
CA ILE A 278 9.17 -1.56 28.50
C ILE A 278 8.38 -1.09 29.72
N THR A 279 8.85 -1.47 30.91
CA THR A 279 8.41 -0.90 32.19
C THR A 279 9.61 -0.69 33.11
N PHE A 280 9.51 0.29 34.00
CA PHE A 280 10.53 0.54 35.03
C PHE A 280 10.13 -0.10 36.34
N TRP A 281 11.06 -0.87 36.91
CA TRP A 281 10.92 -1.43 38.25
C TRP A 281 11.96 -0.83 39.19
N TRP A 282 11.57 -0.67 40.45
CA TRP A 282 12.47 -0.22 41.51
C TRP A 282 12.81 -1.39 42.41
N ASP A 283 14.08 -1.80 42.37
CA ASP A 283 14.64 -2.82 43.25
C ASP A 283 15.64 -2.16 44.21
N HIS A 284 15.20 -1.95 45.46
CA HIS A 284 15.93 -1.21 46.49
C HIS A 284 16.47 0.16 46.03
N LYS A 285 17.74 0.21 45.63
CA LYS A 285 18.47 1.42 45.16
C LYS A 285 18.74 1.41 43.65
N THR A 286 18.19 0.46 42.90
CA THR A 286 18.48 0.27 41.47
C THR A 286 17.20 0.34 40.64
N THR A 287 17.21 1.18 39.61
CA THR A 287 16.17 1.16 38.58
C THR A 287 16.46 0.03 37.58
N LEU A 288 15.46 -0.82 37.37
CA LEU A 288 15.46 -1.90 36.40
C LEU A 288 14.61 -1.51 35.19
N ILE A 289 15.06 -1.91 34.01
CA ILE A 289 14.36 -1.80 32.73
C ILE A 289 13.89 -3.20 32.37
N ALA A 290 12.59 -3.44 32.38
CA ALA A 290 12.01 -4.75 32.10
C ALA A 290 11.17 -4.72 30.81
N PRO A 291 10.97 -5.87 30.14
CA PRO A 291 9.93 -6.00 29.12
C PRO A 291 8.57 -5.61 29.71
N TYR A 292 7.71 -5.02 28.90
CA TYR A 292 6.34 -4.75 29.35
C TYR A 292 5.63 -6.05 29.77
N GLY A 293 4.88 -5.99 30.88
CA GLY A 293 4.22 -7.16 31.45
C GLY A 293 5.11 -8.09 32.28
N TRP A 294 6.41 -7.80 32.42
CA TRP A 294 7.29 -8.56 33.31
C TRP A 294 6.87 -8.36 34.78
N VAL A 295 6.75 -9.46 35.53
CA VAL A 295 6.40 -9.47 36.96
C VAL A 295 7.52 -10.17 37.75
N PRO A 296 7.98 -9.63 38.89
CA PRO A 296 9.10 -10.18 39.66
C PRO A 296 8.93 -11.63 40.18
N TYR A 297 7.72 -12.20 40.06
CA TYR A 297 7.37 -13.50 40.65
C TYR A 297 6.64 -14.46 39.69
N ALA A 298 6.67 -14.23 38.37
CA ALA A 298 6.16 -15.21 37.42
C ALA A 298 7.16 -16.39 37.28
N ARG A 299 7.00 -17.40 38.15
CA ARG A 299 7.45 -18.77 37.89
C ARG A 299 6.27 -19.60 37.41
#